data_AF-A0A223VU85-F1
#
_entry.id   AF-A0A223VU85-F1
#
_cell.length_a   1.000
_cell.length_b   1.000
_cell.length_c   1.000
_cell.angle_alpha   90.00
_cell.angle_beta   90.00
_cell.angle_gamma   90.00
#
_symmetry.space_group_name_H-M   'P 1'
#
loop_
_entity.id
_entity.type
_entity.pdbx_description
1 polymer ?
#
loop_
_entity_poly.entity_id
_entity_poly.type
_entity_poly.pdbx_seq_one_letter_code
_entity_poly.pdbx_strand_id
1 'polypeptide(L)'
;MSALHQAILELIIKAGATVSLIGDVNQGIYAFAGADGMFLHTYEARAGVTPYKLTRNYRSLPPIIDIANRLCGRNDKPDRDPEAGGGYFIGYKDSELPRLFDSFKARIDELKMQHDDAAIICRSADRAVMLAGKVAPPGQGTVAMFSEAALLRDQQGRY
;
A
#
# COMPACT_ATOMS: atom_id res chain seq x y z
N MET A 1 -6.94 8.82 7.68
CA MET A 1 -8.29 9.08 8.19
C MET A 1 -8.83 10.33 7.50
N SER A 2 -10.02 10.33 6.91
CA SER A 2 -10.60 11.54 6.29
C SER A 2 -11.22 12.45 7.36
N ALA A 3 -11.45 13.73 7.04
CA ALA A 3 -12.01 14.72 7.96
C ALA A 3 -13.38 14.33 8.54
N LEU A 4 -14.23 13.66 7.74
CA LEU A 4 -15.54 13.18 8.19
C LEU A 4 -15.41 12.07 9.25
N HIS A 5 -14.53 11.10 9.02
CA HIS A 5 -14.29 10.02 10.00
C HIS A 5 -13.73 10.58 11.31
N GLN A 6 -12.87 11.60 11.24
CA GLN A 6 -12.37 12.28 12.43
C GLN A 6 -13.51 12.95 13.21
N ALA A 7 -14.41 13.70 12.55
CA ALA A 7 -15.51 14.39 13.21
C ALA A 7 -16.47 13.42 13.93
N ILE A 8 -16.80 12.30 13.29
CA ILE A 8 -17.65 11.25 13.89
C ILE A 8 -16.97 10.66 15.13
N LEU A 9 -15.68 10.36 15.04
CA LEU A 9 -14.93 9.80 16.16
C LEU A 9 -14.90 10.77 17.35
N GLU A 10 -14.70 12.06 17.11
CA GLU A 10 -14.71 13.08 18.16
C GLU A 10 -16.06 13.22 18.84
N LEU A 11 -17.17 13.10 18.11
CA LEU A 11 -18.51 13.09 18.70
C LEU A 11 -18.72 11.89 19.63
N ILE A 12 -18.27 10.70 19.21
CA ILE A 12 -18.42 9.48 19.99
C ILE A 12 -17.56 9.53 21.27
N ILE A 13 -16.33 10.06 21.18
CA ILE A 13 -15.47 10.29 22.35
C ILE A 13 -16.14 11.28 23.32
N LYS A 14 -16.70 12.39 22.82
CA LYS A 14 -17.43 13.37 23.64
C LYS A 14 -18.65 12.79 24.32
N ALA A 15 -19.31 11.81 23.70
CA ALA A 15 -20.43 11.08 24.31
C ALA A 15 -20.00 10.09 25.41
N GLY A 16 -18.69 9.98 25.71
CA GLY A 16 -18.15 9.16 26.79
C GLY A 16 -17.57 7.81 26.36
N ALA A 17 -17.46 7.55 25.05
CA ALA A 17 -16.88 6.30 24.57
C ALA A 17 -15.36 6.24 24.80
N THR A 18 -14.88 5.08 25.24
CA THR A 18 -13.45 4.76 25.25
C THR A 18 -13.03 4.28 23.87
N VAL A 19 -12.01 4.91 23.29
CA VAL A 19 -11.51 4.60 21.95
C VAL A 19 -10.05 4.21 22.02
N SER A 20 -9.70 3.11 21.35
CA SER A 20 -8.31 2.73 21.06
C SER A 20 -8.04 2.95 19.57
N LEU A 21 -7.05 3.79 19.25
CA LEU A 21 -6.62 4.03 17.87
C LEU A 21 -5.37 3.22 17.58
N ILE A 22 -5.42 2.44 16.50
CA ILE A 22 -4.32 1.60 16.05
C ILE A 22 -4.00 1.98 14.60
N GLY A 23 -2.73 2.23 14.31
CA GLY A 23 -2.27 2.50 12.95
C GLY A 23 -0.77 2.76 12.90
N ASP A 24 -0.24 2.80 11.68
CA ASP A 24 1.16 3.16 11.38
C ASP A 24 1.16 4.36 10.44
N VAL A 25 1.72 5.48 10.91
CA VAL A 25 1.81 6.73 10.11
C VAL A 25 2.62 6.50 8.83
N ASN A 26 3.63 5.62 8.89
CA ASN A 26 4.48 5.31 7.74
C ASN A 26 3.81 4.42 6.67
N GLN A 27 2.59 3.92 6.94
CA GLN A 27 1.78 3.15 5.99
C GLN A 27 0.60 3.95 5.41
N GLY A 28 0.57 5.27 5.63
CA GLY A 28 -0.44 6.17 5.09
C GLY A 28 -0.34 6.36 3.58
N ILE A 29 -0.68 5.35 2.78
CA ILE A 29 -0.60 5.41 1.30
C ILE A 29 -1.80 6.11 0.63
N TYR A 30 -2.81 6.51 1.42
CA TYR A 30 -4.05 7.13 0.95
C TYR A 30 -4.09 8.65 1.08
N ALA A 31 -2.93 9.32 1.18
CA ALA A 31 -2.85 10.78 1.28
C ALA A 31 -3.61 11.50 0.14
N PHE A 32 -3.64 10.91 -1.07
CA PHE A 32 -4.40 11.41 -2.22
C PHE A 32 -5.92 11.44 -2.01
N ALA A 33 -6.46 10.65 -1.07
CA ALA A 33 -7.88 10.59 -0.74
C ALA A 33 -8.25 11.46 0.47
N GLY A 34 -7.40 12.43 0.83
CA GLY A 34 -7.62 13.32 1.97
C GLY A 34 -7.35 12.69 3.33
N ALA A 35 -6.60 11.58 3.37
CA ALA A 35 -6.13 10.95 4.60
C ALA A 35 -4.67 11.35 4.88
N ASP A 36 -4.47 12.48 5.54
CA ASP A 36 -3.14 13.06 5.77
C ASP A 36 -2.30 12.36 6.86
N GLY A 37 -2.89 11.46 7.63
CA GLY A 37 -2.22 10.75 8.73
C GLY A 37 -1.93 11.62 9.96
N MET A 38 -2.18 12.94 9.88
CA MET A 38 -1.90 13.91 10.95
C MET A 38 -2.76 13.67 12.18
N PHE A 39 -3.98 13.18 11.98
CA PHE A 39 -4.85 12.83 13.10
C PHE A 39 -4.19 11.82 14.03
N LEU A 40 -3.66 10.71 13.51
CA LEU A 40 -3.01 9.68 14.33
C LEU A 40 -1.71 10.21 14.96
N HIS A 41 -0.92 10.96 14.19
CA HIS A 41 0.33 11.56 14.65
C HIS A 41 0.13 12.52 15.82
N THR A 42 -0.94 13.33 15.80
CA THR A 42 -1.20 14.32 16.87
C THR A 42 -2.03 13.76 18.02
N TYR A 43 -2.69 12.61 17.83
CA TYR A 43 -3.55 12.03 18.85
C TYR A 43 -2.79 11.59 20.10
N GLU A 44 -1.54 11.15 19.95
CA GLU A 44 -0.71 10.74 21.09
C GLU A 44 -0.45 11.87 22.10
N ALA A 45 -0.55 13.13 21.67
CA ALA A 45 -0.34 14.31 22.51
C ALA A 45 -1.60 14.77 23.27
N ARG A 46 -2.76 14.13 23.06
CA ARG A 46 -4.01 14.52 23.73
C ARG A 46 -4.00 14.11 25.21
N ALA A 47 -4.54 14.97 26.06
CA ALA A 47 -4.70 14.66 27.48
C ALA A 47 -5.57 13.41 27.67
N GLY A 48 -5.14 12.51 28.55
CA GLY A 48 -5.83 11.24 28.81
C GLY A 48 -5.56 10.13 27.80
N VAL A 49 -4.70 10.35 26.80
CA VAL A 49 -4.26 9.29 25.88
C VAL A 49 -3.02 8.59 26.42
N THR A 50 -3.02 7.26 26.40
CA THR A 50 -1.86 6.44 26.73
C THR A 50 -1.26 5.88 25.44
N PRO A 51 -0.09 6.39 24.99
CA PRO A 51 0.53 5.92 23.75
C PRO A 51 1.25 4.59 23.96
N TYR A 52 1.08 3.67 23.00
CA TYR A 52 1.82 2.41 22.93
C TYR A 52 2.49 2.29 21.55
N LYS A 53 3.81 2.06 21.55
CA LYS A 53 4.58 1.85 20.31
C LYS A 53 4.89 0.37 20.16
N LEU A 54 4.36 -0.25 19.11
CA LEU A 54 4.68 -1.62 18.72
C LEU A 54 5.83 -1.59 17.71
N THR A 55 7.05 -1.84 18.18
CA THR A 55 8.27 -1.77 17.36
C THR A 55 8.88 -3.15 17.07
N ARG A 56 8.28 -4.22 17.58
CA ARG A 56 8.74 -5.60 17.32
C ARG A 56 8.01 -6.17 16.12
N ASN A 57 8.76 -6.59 15.11
CA ASN A 57 8.23 -7.15 13.88
C ASN A 57 8.37 -8.68 13.86
N TYR A 58 7.24 -9.36 13.93
CA TYR A 58 7.15 -10.83 13.93
C TYR A 58 6.97 -11.43 12.54
N ARG A 59 6.84 -10.60 11.49
CA ARG A 59 6.45 -11.03 10.14
C ARG A 59 7.65 -11.27 9.24
N SER A 60 8.54 -10.29 9.15
CA SER A 60 9.59 -10.26 8.13
C SER A 60 10.95 -10.66 8.70
N LEU A 61 11.78 -11.24 7.84
CA LEU A 61 13.15 -11.61 8.20
C LEU A 61 14.02 -10.37 8.52
N PRO A 62 15.06 -10.51 9.36
CA PRO A 62 15.93 -9.39 9.74
C PRO A 62 16.45 -8.55 8.56
N PRO A 63 16.94 -9.14 7.44
CA PRO A 63 17.41 -8.34 6.31
C PRO A 63 16.33 -7.45 5.67
N ILE A 64 15.05 -7.88 5.69
CA ILE A 64 13.93 -7.11 5.15
C ILE A 64 13.62 -5.93 6.09
N ILE A 65 13.64 -6.16 7.40
CA ILE A 65 13.42 -5.11 8.40
C ILE A 65 14.52 -4.05 8.37
N ASP A 66 15.78 -4.46 8.19
CA ASP A 66 16.90 -3.53 8.07
C ASP A 66 16.75 -2.59 6.87
N ILE A 67 16.31 -3.10 5.72
CA ILE A 67 16.03 -2.28 4.53
C ILE A 67 14.88 -1.32 4.80
N ALA A 68 13.76 -1.81 5.36
CA ALA A 68 12.60 -0.97 5.66
C ALA A 68 12.95 0.14 6.67
N ASN A 69 13.71 -0.18 7.72
CA ASN A 69 14.18 0.78 8.71
C ASN A 69 15.01 1.90 8.08
N ARG A 70 15.93 1.57 7.16
CA ARG A 70 16.76 2.56 6.44
C ARG A 70 15.92 3.46 5.54
N LEU A 71 14.92 2.92 4.85
CA LEU A 71 14.06 3.69 3.94
C LEU A 71 13.11 4.62 4.69
N CYS A 72 12.60 4.19 5.85
CA CYS A 72 11.59 4.93 6.60
C CYS A 72 12.17 5.73 7.79
N GLY A 73 13.48 5.66 8.04
CA GLY A 73 14.10 6.29 9.22
C GLY A 73 13.64 5.69 10.55
N ARG A 74 13.39 4.38 10.59
CA ARG A 74 12.87 3.64 11.75
C ARG A 74 13.95 2.75 12.39
N ASN A 75 13.63 2.16 13.54
CA ASN A 75 14.50 1.21 14.25
C ASN A 75 13.68 0.05 14.84
N ASP A 76 12.73 -0.49 14.06
CA ASP A 76 11.93 -1.65 14.46
C ASP A 76 12.84 -2.88 14.62
N LYS A 77 12.51 -3.76 15.57
CA LYS A 77 13.29 -4.95 15.91
C LYS A 77 12.67 -6.20 15.29
N PRO A 78 13.38 -6.95 14.44
CA PRO A 78 12.90 -8.23 13.95
C PRO A 78 12.81 -9.23 15.10
N ASP A 79 11.78 -10.06 15.07
CA ASP A 79 11.57 -11.19 15.98
C ASP A 79 11.04 -12.39 15.20
N ARG A 80 11.88 -12.82 14.28
CA ARG A 80 11.66 -14.01 13.47
C ARG A 80 12.96 -14.77 13.45
N ASP A 81 12.88 -16.08 13.52
CA ASP A 81 14.05 -16.93 13.43
C ASP A 81 14.78 -16.68 12.10
N PRO A 82 16.12 -16.69 12.09
CA PRO A 82 16.88 -16.53 10.86
C PRO A 82 16.56 -17.68 9.89
N GLU A 83 16.02 -17.32 8.73
CA GLU A 83 15.76 -18.23 7.61
C GLU A 83 16.46 -17.71 6.35
N ALA A 84 16.62 -18.58 5.35
CA ALA A 84 17.15 -18.18 4.05
C ALA A 84 16.19 -17.19 3.35
N GLY A 85 16.74 -16.10 2.83
CA GLY A 85 15.97 -15.06 2.13
C GLY A 85 16.47 -13.66 2.45
N GLY A 86 15.82 -12.64 1.85
CA GLY A 86 16.19 -11.25 2.06
C GLY A 86 15.82 -10.35 0.90
N GLY A 87 16.49 -9.19 0.82
CA GLY A 87 16.34 -8.25 -0.28
C GLY A 87 17.17 -8.67 -1.49
N TYR A 88 16.56 -8.62 -2.68
CA TYR A 88 17.24 -8.83 -3.96
C TYR A 88 16.87 -7.71 -4.92
N PHE A 89 17.82 -7.32 -5.77
CA PHE A 89 17.61 -6.33 -6.80
C PHE A 89 17.99 -6.90 -8.15
N ILE A 90 17.08 -6.79 -9.12
CA ILE A 90 17.28 -7.24 -10.50
C ILE A 90 16.91 -6.06 -11.40
N GLY A 91 17.89 -5.48 -12.08
CA GLY A 91 17.66 -4.53 -13.15
C GLY A 91 17.18 -5.25 -14.41
N TYR A 92 16.18 -4.69 -15.09
CA TYR A 92 15.67 -5.22 -16.35
C TYR A 92 15.20 -4.08 -17.26
N LYS A 93 15.20 -4.33 -18.57
CA LYS A 93 14.48 -3.48 -19.54
C LYS A 93 13.08 -4.03 -19.76
N ASP A 94 12.11 -3.19 -20.14
CA ASP A 94 10.73 -3.65 -20.38
C ASP A 94 10.66 -4.75 -21.47
N SER A 95 11.57 -4.74 -22.45
CA SER A 95 11.70 -5.82 -23.45
C SER A 95 12.16 -7.16 -22.87
N GLU A 96 12.75 -7.17 -21.68
CA GLU A 96 13.28 -8.33 -20.98
C GLU A 96 12.37 -8.80 -19.84
N LEU A 97 11.11 -8.36 -19.84
CA LEU A 97 10.13 -8.75 -18.84
C LEU A 97 9.97 -10.28 -18.67
N PRO A 98 9.99 -11.12 -19.74
CA PRO A 98 9.99 -12.57 -19.57
C PRO A 98 11.16 -13.09 -18.72
N ARG A 99 12.35 -12.53 -18.92
CA ARG A 99 13.56 -12.90 -18.17
C ARG A 99 13.44 -12.53 -16.69
N LEU A 100 12.73 -11.45 -16.37
CA LEU A 100 12.44 -11.07 -14.98
C LEU A 100 11.60 -12.15 -14.28
N PHE A 101 10.58 -12.69 -14.96
CA PHE A 101 9.76 -13.77 -14.41
C PHE A 101 10.57 -15.06 -14.20
N ASP A 102 11.43 -15.42 -15.15
CA ASP A 102 12.29 -16.60 -15.01
C ASP A 102 13.24 -16.44 -13.83
N SER A 103 13.83 -15.25 -13.69
CA SER A 103 14.72 -14.92 -12.57
C SER A 103 13.97 -14.93 -11.22
N PHE A 104 12.72 -14.44 -11.20
CA PHE A 104 11.87 -14.49 -10.02
C PHE A 104 11.54 -15.92 -9.61
N LYS A 105 11.08 -16.77 -10.55
CA LYS A 105 10.76 -18.18 -10.30
C LYS A 105 11.97 -18.94 -9.80
N ALA A 106 13.13 -18.78 -10.46
CA ALA A 106 14.37 -19.40 -10.03
C ALA A 106 14.71 -19.06 -8.58
N ARG A 107 14.46 -17.82 -8.13
CA ARG A 107 14.68 -17.43 -6.73
C ARG A 107 13.69 -18.05 -5.75
N ILE A 108 12.41 -18.14 -6.12
CA ILE A 108 11.39 -18.83 -5.31
C ILE A 108 11.75 -20.31 -5.16
N ASP A 109 12.21 -20.95 -6.24
CA ASP A 109 12.63 -22.35 -6.26
C ASP A 109 13.88 -22.59 -5.40
N GLU A 110 14.89 -21.71 -5.49
CA GLU A 110 16.09 -21.75 -4.64
C GLU A 110 15.76 -21.64 -3.14
N LEU A 111 14.74 -20.83 -2.80
CA LEU A 111 14.24 -20.69 -1.43
C LEU A 111 13.29 -21.82 -1.01
N LYS A 112 12.98 -22.76 -1.91
CA LYS A 112 12.04 -23.87 -1.69
C LYS A 112 10.65 -23.40 -1.26
N MET A 113 10.23 -22.23 -1.75
CA MET A 113 8.91 -21.65 -1.47
C MET A 113 7.88 -22.16 -2.48
N GLN A 114 6.62 -22.31 -2.05
CA GLN A 114 5.54 -22.60 -3.00
C GLN A 114 5.24 -21.36 -3.83
N HIS A 115 4.93 -21.54 -5.12
CA HIS A 115 4.63 -20.41 -6.00
C HIS A 115 3.35 -19.68 -5.58
N ASP A 116 2.41 -20.37 -4.95
CA ASP A 116 1.16 -19.80 -4.42
C ASP A 116 1.38 -18.90 -3.18
N ASP A 117 2.54 -19.03 -2.52
CA ASP A 117 2.96 -18.14 -1.42
C ASP A 117 3.64 -16.86 -1.94
N ALA A 118 3.82 -16.74 -3.25
CA ALA A 118 4.49 -15.62 -3.89
C ALA A 118 3.49 -14.60 -4.45
N ALA A 119 3.78 -13.32 -4.28
CA ALA A 119 2.97 -12.23 -4.81
C ALA A 119 3.83 -11.23 -5.61
N ILE A 120 3.28 -10.71 -6.70
CA ILE A 120 3.89 -9.63 -7.49
C ILE A 120 3.06 -8.37 -7.29
N ILE A 121 3.69 -7.32 -6.75
CA ILE A 121 3.08 -6.02 -6.50
C ILE A 121 3.68 -5.01 -7.46
N CYS A 122 2.84 -4.22 -8.12
CA CYS A 122 3.27 -3.17 -9.04
C CYS A 122 2.50 -1.87 -8.79
N ARG A 123 3.02 -0.75 -9.34
CA ARG A 123 2.52 0.58 -9.01
C ARG A 123 1.18 0.94 -9.67
N SER A 124 0.92 0.45 -10.88
CA SER A 124 -0.29 0.75 -11.65
C SER A 124 -1.10 -0.49 -11.98
N ALA A 125 -2.42 -0.31 -12.07
CA ALA A 125 -3.33 -1.37 -12.49
C ALA A 125 -3.00 -1.88 -13.90
N ASP A 126 -2.62 -0.99 -14.82
CA ASP A 126 -2.24 -1.36 -16.19
C ASP A 126 -1.03 -2.31 -16.20
N ARG A 127 -0.03 -2.04 -15.34
CA ARG A 127 1.14 -2.92 -15.22
C ARG A 127 0.75 -4.25 -14.58
N ALA A 128 -0.18 -4.27 -13.63
CA ALA A 128 -0.70 -5.51 -13.04
C ALA A 128 -1.42 -6.38 -14.09
N VAL A 129 -2.24 -5.75 -14.94
CA VAL A 129 -2.97 -6.39 -16.04
C VAL A 129 -2.00 -7.01 -17.03
N MET A 130 -0.99 -6.23 -17.47
CA MET A 130 0.08 -6.72 -18.34
C MET A 130 0.84 -7.91 -17.73
N LEU A 131 1.22 -7.82 -16.44
CA LEU A 131 1.96 -8.88 -15.75
C LEU A 131 1.12 -10.15 -15.52
N ALA A 132 -0.20 -9.99 -15.32
CA ALA A 132 -1.13 -11.11 -15.15
C ALA A 132 -1.42 -11.86 -16.46
N GLY A 133 -0.81 -11.47 -17.59
CA GLY A 133 -1.10 -12.04 -18.91
C GLY A 133 -2.51 -11.70 -19.42
N LYS A 134 -3.23 -10.82 -18.72
CA LYS A 134 -4.50 -10.27 -19.18
C LYS A 134 -4.13 -9.15 -20.14
N VAL A 135 -4.18 -9.42 -21.44
CA VAL A 135 -4.15 -8.34 -22.43
C VAL A 135 -5.28 -7.38 -22.04
N ALA A 136 -4.96 -6.11 -21.78
CA ALA A 136 -5.99 -5.11 -21.51
C ALA A 136 -7.00 -5.16 -22.65
N PRO A 137 -8.32 -5.30 -22.39
CA PRO A 137 -9.30 -4.99 -23.41
C PRO A 137 -9.00 -3.56 -23.89
N PRO A 138 -8.91 -3.29 -25.20
CA PRO A 138 -8.79 -1.93 -25.68
C PRO A 138 -10.08 -1.20 -25.28
N GLY A 139 -10.07 -0.45 -24.18
CA GLY A 139 -11.36 -0.06 -23.58
C GLY A 139 -11.35 0.72 -22.28
N GLN A 140 -10.29 1.42 -21.90
CA GLN A 140 -10.43 2.57 -20.99
C GLN A 140 -10.85 3.85 -21.75
N GLY A 141 -11.42 3.69 -22.94
CA GLY A 141 -12.09 4.77 -23.68
C GLY A 141 -13.55 4.94 -23.30
N THR A 142 -14.24 3.96 -22.69
CA THR A 142 -15.72 4.05 -22.63
C THR A 142 -16.22 5.06 -21.59
N VAL A 143 -15.63 5.09 -20.39
CA VAL A 143 -16.03 6.06 -19.32
C VAL A 143 -15.54 7.47 -19.63
N ALA A 144 -14.36 7.60 -20.23
CA ALA A 144 -13.85 8.88 -20.74
C ALA A 144 -14.72 9.41 -21.88
N MET A 145 -15.09 8.55 -22.84
CA MET A 145 -16.00 8.91 -23.95
C MET A 145 -17.41 9.24 -23.48
N PHE A 146 -17.94 8.56 -22.45
CA PHE A 146 -19.25 8.94 -21.86
C PHE A 146 -19.17 10.28 -21.13
N SER A 147 -18.07 10.55 -20.42
CA SER A 147 -17.85 11.83 -19.76
C SER A 147 -17.69 12.96 -20.78
N GLU A 148 -16.95 12.73 -21.86
CA GLU A 148 -16.70 13.70 -22.92
C GLU A 148 -17.94 13.92 -23.79
N ALA A 149 -18.71 12.88 -24.10
CA ALA A 149 -20.01 13.00 -24.79
C ALA A 149 -21.07 13.70 -23.94
N ALA A 150 -21.07 13.49 -22.61
CA ALA A 150 -21.95 14.22 -21.69
C ALA A 150 -21.59 15.71 -21.62
N LEU A 151 -20.31 16.05 -21.57
CA LEU A 151 -19.82 17.43 -21.60
C LEU A 151 -20.11 18.13 -22.95
N LEU A 152 -19.94 17.44 -24.07
CA LEU A 152 -20.27 17.96 -25.41
C LEU A 152 -21.78 18.15 -25.61
N ARG A 153 -22.62 17.30 -25.02
CA ARG A 153 -24.09 17.46 -25.02
C ARG A 153 -24.52 18.68 -24.22
N ASP A 154 -23.86 18.95 -23.09
CA ASP A 154 -24.17 20.09 -22.22
C ASP A 154 -23.72 21.42 -22.85
N GLN A 155 -22.59 21.44 -23.57
CA GLN A 155 -22.10 22.63 -24.29
C GLN A 155 -22.94 23.02 -25.52
N GLN A 156 -23.73 22.11 -26.10
CA GLN A 156 -24.60 22.40 -27.25
C GLN A 156 -26.04 22.78 -26.89
N GLY A 157 -26.40 22.84 -25.60
CA GLY A 157 -27.69 23.36 -25.15
C GLY A 157 -28.92 22.62 -25.70
N ARG A 158 -28.84 21.31 -25.92
CA ARG A 158 -29.98 20.49 -26.37
C ARG A 158 -30.42 19.57 -25.24
N TYR A 159 -31.43 20.02 -24.50
CA TYR A 159 -32.27 19.16 -23.66
C TYR A 159 -33.08 18.20 -24.53
#